data_AF-A0A7S3CNZ1-F1
#
_entry.id   AF-A0A7S3CNZ1-F1
#
_cell.length_a   1.000
_cell.length_b   1.000
_cell.length_c   1.000
_cell.angle_alpha   90.00
_cell.angle_beta   90.00
_cell.angle_gamma   90.00
#
_symmetry.space_group_name_H-M   'P 1'
#
loop_
_entity.id
_entity.type
_entity.pdbx_description
1 polymer ?
#
loop_
_entity_poly.entity_id
_entity_poly.type
_entity_poly.pdbx_seq_one_letter_code
_entity_poly.pdbx_strand_id
1 'polypeptide(L)'
;VADDEEVHALDFIPNDSLWGDLWGMRAINAPAAWDSETGSRDVVVAVIDTGVDYNHPDLRNNMWVNTAEIPNNGVDDDGNGFVDDVHGIDAFSNTGDPMDDQVGTWHGTHCAGTVGAEGNNNEGVAGVAHKVSIMALKFLGANGSGSTSGALVCLDYAVKHGARISSNSW
;
A
#
# COMPACT_ATOMS: atom_id res chain seq x y z
N VAL A 1 -44.53 21.78 11.46
CA VAL A 1 -43.96 21.00 12.58
C VAL A 1 -42.56 20.66 12.13
N ALA A 2 -41.55 20.98 12.95
CA ALA A 2 -40.14 21.03 12.57
C ALA A 2 -39.68 19.75 11.85
N ASP A 3 -38.82 19.92 10.84
CA ASP A 3 -37.87 18.88 10.46
C ASP A 3 -36.98 18.67 11.69
N ASP A 4 -37.21 17.56 12.38
CA ASP A 4 -36.33 17.08 13.44
C ASP A 4 -35.24 16.30 12.72
N GLU A 5 -34.12 16.95 12.42
CA GLU A 5 -32.94 16.24 11.93
C GLU A 5 -32.25 15.55 13.11
N GLU A 6 -32.06 14.24 12.95
CA GLU A 6 -31.44 13.37 13.94
C GLU A 6 -30.02 13.82 14.29
N VAL A 7 -29.67 13.64 15.57
CA VAL A 7 -28.33 13.87 16.09
C VAL A 7 -27.40 12.75 15.59
N HIS A 8 -26.46 13.06 14.72
CA HIS A 8 -25.40 12.11 14.34
C HIS A 8 -24.25 12.18 15.34
N ALA A 9 -24.02 11.08 16.05
CA ALA A 9 -22.74 10.81 16.67
C ALA A 9 -22.30 9.42 16.24
N LEU A 10 -21.50 9.34 15.18
CA LEU A 10 -20.62 8.21 14.92
C LEU A 10 -19.36 8.82 14.30
N ASP A 11 -18.23 8.67 15.00
CA ASP A 11 -16.91 8.71 14.41
C ASP A 11 -16.57 7.23 14.22
N PHE A 12 -16.47 6.71 12.99
CA PHE A 12 -16.14 5.29 12.80
C PHE A 12 -14.85 4.91 13.55
N ILE A 13 -14.94 3.92 14.45
CA ILE A 13 -13.80 3.40 15.22
C ILE A 13 -13.46 2.00 14.69
N PRO A 14 -12.30 1.79 14.05
CA PRO A 14 -11.86 0.46 13.63
C PRO A 14 -11.61 -0.45 14.85
N ASN A 15 -11.86 -1.75 14.70
CA ASN A 15 -11.68 -2.77 15.76
C ASN A 15 -10.22 -3.26 15.92
N ASP A 16 -9.30 -2.63 15.20
CA ASP A 16 -7.88 -2.95 15.09
C ASP A 16 -7.16 -2.80 16.43
N SER A 17 -6.32 -3.79 16.76
CA SER A 17 -5.75 -3.94 18.10
C SER A 17 -4.87 -2.77 18.56
N LEU A 18 -4.25 -2.05 17.63
CA LEU A 18 -3.37 -0.91 17.86
C LEU A 18 -3.98 0.44 17.43
N TRP A 19 -5.29 0.49 17.15
CA TRP A 19 -5.98 1.76 16.82
C TRP A 19 -5.75 2.87 17.87
N GLY A 20 -5.60 2.48 19.14
CA GLY A 20 -5.29 3.40 20.24
C GLY A 20 -4.03 4.25 19.99
N ASP A 21 -3.06 3.73 19.25
CA ASP A 21 -1.75 4.36 19.05
C ASP A 21 -1.73 5.32 17.84
N LEU A 22 -2.72 5.23 16.95
CA LEU A 22 -2.80 6.01 15.70
C LEU A 22 -3.35 7.43 15.92
N TRP A 23 -2.62 8.26 16.66
CA TRP A 23 -3.03 9.65 16.92
C TRP A 23 -3.21 10.47 15.62
N GLY A 24 -2.39 10.19 14.60
CA GLY A 24 -2.43 10.90 13.31
C GLY A 24 -3.74 10.74 12.58
N MET A 25 -4.36 9.55 12.63
CA MET A 25 -5.65 9.28 11.99
C MET A 25 -6.76 10.15 12.59
N ARG A 26 -6.75 10.35 13.92
CA ARG A 26 -7.68 11.26 14.59
C ARG A 26 -7.38 12.72 14.25
N ALA A 27 -6.11 13.09 14.15
CA ALA A 27 -5.70 14.46 13.83
C ALA A 27 -6.12 14.89 12.42
N ILE A 28 -6.18 13.97 11.46
CA ILE A 28 -6.70 14.22 10.10
C ILE A 28 -8.21 14.00 9.98
N ASN A 29 -8.90 13.71 11.08
CA ASN A 29 -10.33 13.41 11.13
C ASN A 29 -10.75 12.21 10.24
N ALA A 30 -9.90 11.19 10.14
CA ALA A 30 -10.17 9.99 9.35
C ALA A 30 -11.45 9.24 9.78
N PRO A 31 -11.76 9.09 11.09
CA PRO A 31 -13.01 8.47 11.54
C PRO A 31 -14.27 9.04 10.88
N ALA A 32 -14.40 10.37 10.84
CA ALA A 32 -15.54 11.02 10.22
C ALA A 32 -15.58 10.82 8.68
N ALA A 33 -14.43 10.69 8.03
CA ALA A 33 -14.37 10.38 6.61
C ALA A 33 -14.80 8.93 6.34
N TRP A 34 -14.45 7.99 7.22
CA TRP A 34 -14.79 6.58 7.12
C TRP A 34 -16.29 6.27 7.26
N ASP A 35 -17.05 7.16 7.90
CA ASP A 35 -18.52 7.08 7.88
C ASP A 35 -19.11 7.26 6.46
N SER A 36 -18.34 7.89 5.56
CA SER A 36 -18.72 8.06 4.15
C SER A 36 -18.03 7.05 3.23
N GLU A 37 -16.72 6.86 3.36
CA GLU A 37 -15.93 5.97 2.50
C GLU A 37 -14.68 5.45 3.23
N THR A 38 -14.40 4.16 3.08
CA THR A 38 -13.21 3.49 3.66
C THR A 38 -12.20 3.08 2.59
N GLY A 39 -12.49 3.37 1.33
CA GLY A 39 -11.64 3.12 0.18
C GLY A 39 -12.17 1.98 -0.71
N SER A 40 -11.56 1.85 -1.88
CA SER A 40 -11.81 0.76 -2.83
C SER A 40 -10.48 0.18 -3.32
N ARG A 41 -10.46 -1.14 -3.52
CA ARG A 41 -9.35 -1.85 -4.19
C ARG A 41 -9.24 -1.54 -5.68
N ASP A 42 -10.20 -0.81 -6.25
CA ASP A 42 -10.07 -0.24 -7.60
C ASP A 42 -9.07 0.93 -7.64
N VAL A 43 -8.76 1.53 -6.49
CA VAL A 43 -7.77 2.60 -6.37
C VAL A 43 -6.39 1.98 -6.15
N VAL A 44 -5.50 2.20 -7.12
CA VAL A 44 -4.10 1.74 -7.06
C VAL A 44 -3.19 2.88 -6.57
N VAL A 45 -2.47 2.62 -5.48
CA VAL A 45 -1.43 3.49 -4.94
C VAL A 45 -0.06 2.81 -5.11
N ALA A 46 0.83 3.45 -5.84
CA ALA A 46 2.22 3.01 -5.98
C ALA A 46 3.05 3.48 -4.79
N VAL A 47 3.65 2.55 -4.04
CA VAL A 47 4.58 2.84 -2.96
C VAL A 47 6.00 2.66 -3.50
N ILE A 48 6.69 3.79 -3.75
CA ILE A 48 8.04 3.83 -4.32
C ILE A 48 9.05 3.99 -3.18
N ASP A 49 9.64 2.88 -2.72
CA ASP A 49 10.37 2.82 -1.44
C ASP A 49 11.36 1.62 -1.38
N THR A 50 11.56 1.02 -0.20
CA THR A 50 12.39 -0.17 0.06
C THR A 50 11.69 -1.49 -0.28
N GLY A 51 10.47 -1.44 -0.81
CA GLY A 51 9.60 -2.60 -1.02
C GLY A 51 8.44 -2.63 -0.04
N VAL A 52 7.65 -3.69 -0.07
CA VAL A 52 6.57 -3.93 0.89
C VAL A 52 6.57 -5.42 1.25
N ASP A 53 6.47 -5.74 2.53
CA ASP A 53 6.14 -7.11 2.97
C ASP A 53 4.70 -7.44 2.57
N TYR A 54 4.55 -7.96 1.35
CA TYR A 54 3.26 -8.37 0.80
C TYR A 54 2.65 -9.60 1.49
N ASN A 55 3.38 -10.27 2.39
CA ASN A 55 2.85 -11.34 3.22
C ASN A 55 2.35 -10.85 4.58
N HIS A 56 2.60 -9.58 4.92
CA HIS A 56 2.22 -9.02 6.21
C HIS A 56 0.70 -9.19 6.43
N PRO A 57 0.26 -9.74 7.58
CA PRO A 57 -1.15 -10.09 7.77
C PRO A 57 -2.13 -8.95 7.55
N ASP A 58 -1.69 -7.74 7.90
CA ASP A 58 -2.46 -6.51 7.82
C ASP A 58 -2.36 -5.78 6.46
N LEU A 59 -1.58 -6.30 5.51
CA LEU A 59 -1.37 -5.69 4.19
C LEU A 59 -1.72 -6.62 3.03
N ARG A 60 -1.53 -7.94 3.18
CA ARG A 60 -1.66 -8.93 2.09
C ARG A 60 -2.96 -8.82 1.28
N ASN A 61 -4.06 -8.44 1.94
CA ASN A 61 -5.37 -8.31 1.30
C ASN A 61 -5.54 -6.99 0.53
N ASN A 62 -4.67 -6.02 0.75
CA ASN A 62 -4.62 -4.74 0.07
C ASN A 62 -3.43 -4.65 -0.91
N MET A 63 -2.68 -5.72 -1.13
CA MET A 63 -1.66 -5.72 -2.17
C MET A 63 -2.29 -5.70 -3.57
N TRP A 64 -1.75 -4.87 -4.44
CA TRP A 64 -2.05 -4.90 -5.87
C TRP A 64 -1.58 -6.23 -6.45
N VAL A 65 -2.29 -6.70 -7.47
CA VAL A 65 -1.97 -7.94 -8.19
C VAL A 65 -1.83 -7.62 -9.67
N ASN A 66 -0.68 -7.92 -10.26
CA ASN A 66 -0.51 -7.94 -11.70
C ASN A 66 -1.31 -9.14 -12.26
N THR A 67 -2.51 -8.89 -12.76
CA THR A 67 -3.37 -9.95 -13.32
C THR A 67 -2.88 -10.48 -14.66
N ALA A 68 -1.86 -9.86 -15.25
CA ALA A 68 -1.23 -10.32 -16.49
C ALA A 68 -0.13 -11.38 -16.25
N GLU A 69 0.35 -11.53 -15.01
CA GLU A 69 1.32 -12.55 -14.61
C GLU A 69 0.65 -13.84 -14.11
N ILE A 70 1.30 -14.97 -14.34
CA ILE A 70 0.98 -16.26 -13.71
C ILE A 70 1.98 -16.50 -12.58
N PRO A 71 1.57 -16.39 -11.30
CA PRO A 71 2.51 -16.44 -10.18
C PRO A 71 3.38 -17.70 -10.13
N ASN A 72 4.69 -17.50 -9.99
CA ASN A 72 5.72 -18.52 -9.77
C ASN A 72 5.89 -19.49 -10.95
N ASN A 73 5.67 -19.02 -12.18
CA ASN A 73 5.93 -19.83 -13.37
C ASN A 73 7.35 -19.59 -13.95
N GLY A 74 8.08 -18.58 -13.46
CA GLY A 74 9.42 -18.22 -13.92
C GLY A 74 9.45 -17.56 -15.29
N VAL A 75 8.33 -17.01 -15.75
CA VAL A 75 8.14 -16.36 -17.04
C VAL A 75 7.69 -14.91 -16.81
N ASP A 76 8.10 -14.02 -17.71
CA ASP A 76 7.54 -12.68 -17.84
C ASP A 76 6.36 -12.79 -18.82
N ASP A 77 5.15 -13.02 -18.29
CA ASP A 77 3.97 -13.36 -19.08
C ASP A 77 3.40 -12.15 -19.81
N ASP A 78 3.56 -10.95 -19.24
CA ASP A 78 3.09 -9.71 -19.83
C ASP A 78 4.15 -9.00 -20.70
N GLY A 79 5.41 -9.48 -20.66
CA GLY A 79 6.52 -9.01 -21.48
C GLY A 79 7.03 -7.63 -21.04
N ASN A 80 6.82 -7.24 -19.79
CA ASN A 80 7.17 -5.92 -19.27
C ASN A 80 8.64 -5.79 -18.83
N GLY A 81 9.39 -6.90 -18.84
CA GLY A 81 10.81 -6.97 -18.49
C GLY A 81 11.09 -7.47 -17.07
N PHE A 82 10.06 -7.80 -16.28
CA PHE A 82 10.17 -8.34 -14.93
C PHE A 82 9.42 -9.66 -14.82
N VAL A 83 10.17 -10.73 -14.56
CA VAL A 83 9.60 -12.08 -14.36
C VAL A 83 8.83 -12.13 -13.04
N ASP A 84 7.61 -12.68 -13.08
CA ASP A 84 6.76 -12.95 -11.90
C ASP A 84 6.50 -11.70 -11.02
N ASP A 85 6.28 -10.52 -11.62
CA ASP A 85 6.07 -9.24 -10.91
C ASP A 85 4.67 -9.07 -10.31
N VAL A 86 4.20 -10.10 -9.61
CA VAL A 86 2.83 -10.28 -9.11
C VAL A 86 2.35 -9.13 -8.24
N HIS A 87 3.22 -8.55 -7.41
CA HIS A 87 2.87 -7.44 -6.50
C HIS A 87 3.59 -6.13 -6.79
N GLY A 88 4.29 -6.07 -7.93
CA GLY A 88 5.18 -4.99 -8.34
C GLY A 88 6.63 -5.47 -8.51
N ILE A 89 7.59 -4.55 -8.46
CA ILE A 89 8.97 -4.81 -8.91
C ILE A 89 10.02 -4.36 -7.89
N ASP A 90 11.19 -5.00 -7.97
CA ASP A 90 12.45 -4.51 -7.42
C ASP A 90 13.36 -4.00 -8.55
N ALA A 91 13.38 -2.68 -8.70
CA ALA A 91 14.25 -1.95 -9.62
C ALA A 91 15.70 -1.81 -9.11
N PHE A 92 15.97 -2.10 -7.83
CA PHE A 92 17.33 -2.16 -7.28
C PHE A 92 18.04 -3.45 -7.73
N SER A 93 17.34 -4.58 -7.69
CA SER A 93 17.86 -5.90 -8.07
C SER A 93 17.46 -6.35 -9.48
N ASN A 94 16.56 -5.62 -10.14
CA ASN A 94 15.98 -5.92 -11.45
C ASN A 94 15.22 -7.27 -11.46
N THR A 95 14.28 -7.43 -10.54
CA THR A 95 13.42 -8.62 -10.36
C THR A 95 11.95 -8.24 -10.16
N GLY A 96 11.03 -9.19 -10.33
CA GLY A 96 9.60 -9.03 -10.00
C GLY A 96 9.25 -9.25 -8.52
N ASP A 97 10.24 -9.24 -7.62
CA ASP A 97 10.01 -9.46 -6.20
C ASP A 97 10.25 -8.17 -5.39
N PRO A 98 9.19 -7.42 -5.04
CA PRO A 98 9.32 -6.16 -4.32
C PRO A 98 9.32 -6.34 -2.79
N MET A 99 9.65 -7.52 -2.27
CA MET A 99 9.70 -7.79 -0.83
C MET A 99 10.57 -6.74 -0.12
N ASP A 100 10.03 -6.17 0.94
CA ASP A 100 10.80 -5.30 1.83
C ASP A 100 11.75 -6.18 2.65
N ASP A 101 13.04 -6.12 2.33
CA ASP A 101 14.11 -6.85 3.02
C ASP A 101 14.93 -5.92 3.93
N GLN A 102 14.45 -4.70 4.14
CA GLN A 102 15.18 -3.69 4.91
C GLN A 102 15.18 -4.00 6.40
N VAL A 103 16.37 -4.28 6.94
CA VAL A 103 16.51 -4.64 8.35
C VAL A 103 16.42 -3.41 9.25
N GLY A 104 15.45 -3.43 10.16
CA GLY A 104 15.37 -2.51 11.31
C GLY A 104 14.41 -1.34 11.14
N THR A 105 14.10 -0.93 9.91
CA THR A 105 13.14 0.14 9.64
C THR A 105 11.91 -0.33 8.86
N TRP A 106 12.06 -1.28 7.92
CA TRP A 106 10.95 -1.75 7.06
C TRP A 106 10.17 -0.58 6.48
N HIS A 107 10.91 0.38 5.94
CA HIS A 107 10.44 1.74 5.69
C HIS A 107 9.26 1.75 4.72
N GLY A 108 9.38 1.02 3.61
CA GLY A 108 8.31 0.87 2.64
C GLY A 108 7.09 0.13 3.19
N THR A 109 7.28 -0.93 3.97
CA THR A 109 6.16 -1.63 4.64
C THR A 109 5.42 -0.72 5.61
N HIS A 110 6.15 0.10 6.39
CA HIS A 110 5.56 1.06 7.33
C HIS A 110 4.78 2.18 6.59
N CYS A 111 5.35 2.70 5.50
CA CYS A 111 4.66 3.67 4.63
C CYS A 111 3.40 3.06 4.01
N ALA A 112 3.47 1.82 3.51
CA ALA A 112 2.32 1.09 2.96
C ALA A 112 1.22 0.88 4.02
N GLY A 113 1.59 0.54 5.26
CA GLY A 113 0.65 0.44 6.38
C GLY A 113 -0.09 1.75 6.67
N THR A 114 0.61 2.88 6.61
CA THR A 114 -0.02 4.19 6.77
C THR A 114 -1.02 4.49 5.66
N VAL A 115 -0.69 4.12 4.41
CA VAL A 115 -1.59 4.27 3.26
C VAL A 115 -2.83 3.37 3.42
N GLY A 116 -2.64 2.09 3.71
CA GLY A 116 -3.73 1.13 3.61
C GLY A 116 -3.50 -0.22 4.28
N ALA A 117 -3.03 -0.24 5.52
CA ALA A 117 -3.30 -1.40 6.38
C ALA A 117 -4.81 -1.67 6.44
N GLU A 118 -5.20 -2.95 6.39
CA GLU A 118 -6.60 -3.36 6.27
C GLU A 118 -7.38 -3.05 7.55
N GLY A 119 -8.12 -1.95 7.54
CA GLY A 119 -8.93 -1.56 8.69
C GLY A 119 -10.10 -2.52 8.96
N ASN A 120 -10.44 -2.63 10.25
CA ASN A 120 -11.56 -3.37 10.81
C ASN A 120 -11.43 -4.91 10.72
N ASN A 121 -10.20 -5.42 10.73
CA ASN A 121 -9.88 -6.86 10.66
C ASN A 121 -9.48 -7.49 12.01
N ASN A 122 -9.49 -6.73 13.11
CA ASN A 122 -9.02 -7.07 14.47
C ASN A 122 -7.50 -7.30 14.61
N GLU A 123 -6.71 -7.03 13.59
CA GLU A 123 -5.26 -7.13 13.60
C GLU A 123 -4.65 -5.71 13.67
N GLY A 124 -3.32 -5.64 13.84
CA GLY A 124 -2.50 -4.43 13.78
C GLY A 124 -3.19 -3.05 13.85
N VAL A 125 -3.13 -2.32 12.73
CA VAL A 125 -3.44 -0.90 12.59
C VAL A 125 -4.36 -0.66 11.39
N ALA A 126 -5.10 0.46 11.40
CA ALA A 126 -5.88 0.88 10.24
C ALA A 126 -5.11 1.92 9.41
N GLY A 127 -4.95 1.67 8.11
CA GLY A 127 -4.45 2.68 7.17
C GLY A 127 -5.48 3.77 6.88
N VAL A 128 -5.07 4.84 6.20
CA VAL A 128 -6.02 5.90 5.78
C VAL A 128 -7.14 5.32 4.90
N ALA A 129 -6.80 4.40 3.99
CA ALA A 129 -7.75 3.66 3.17
C ALA A 129 -7.76 2.18 3.60
N HIS A 130 -8.80 1.76 4.32
CA HIS A 130 -8.95 0.37 4.77
C HIS A 130 -8.99 -0.63 3.61
N LYS A 131 -9.43 -0.17 2.43
CA LYS A 131 -9.44 -0.94 1.18
C LYS A 131 -8.76 -0.13 0.09
N VAL A 132 -7.67 -0.67 -0.45
CA VAL A 132 -6.88 -0.07 -1.52
C VAL A 132 -6.04 -1.17 -2.17
N SER A 133 -5.51 -0.92 -3.37
CA SER A 133 -4.48 -1.78 -3.97
C SER A 133 -3.12 -1.08 -3.92
N ILE A 134 -2.20 -1.66 -3.16
CA ILE A 134 -0.83 -1.18 -2.95
C ILE A 134 0.09 -1.87 -3.95
N MET A 135 0.62 -1.11 -4.90
CA MET A 135 1.65 -1.57 -5.84
C MET A 135 3.02 -1.29 -5.23
N ALA A 136 3.78 -2.34 -4.93
CA ALA A 136 5.07 -2.24 -4.27
C ALA A 136 6.20 -2.03 -5.28
N LEU A 137 6.90 -0.90 -5.20
CA LEU A 137 7.95 -0.53 -6.14
C LEU A 137 9.23 -0.25 -5.38
N LYS A 138 10.08 -1.27 -5.28
CA LYS A 138 11.35 -1.21 -4.55
C LYS A 138 12.43 -0.59 -5.45
N PHE A 139 13.02 0.51 -5.00
CA PHE A 139 14.23 1.07 -5.62
C PHE A 139 15.35 1.34 -4.61
N LEU A 140 15.03 1.24 -3.32
CA LEU A 140 16.00 1.29 -2.22
C LEU A 140 16.29 -0.13 -1.73
N GLY A 141 17.58 -0.49 -1.67
CA GLY A 141 18.04 -1.76 -1.11
C GLY A 141 17.93 -1.83 0.42
N ALA A 142 18.32 -2.96 1.00
CA ALA A 142 18.19 -3.23 2.45
C ALA A 142 18.91 -2.23 3.38
N ASN A 143 19.84 -1.42 2.86
CA ASN A 143 20.52 -0.35 3.61
C ASN A 143 19.87 1.03 3.42
N GLY A 144 18.74 1.12 2.71
CA GLY A 144 18.06 2.36 2.38
C GLY A 144 18.70 3.17 1.24
N SER A 145 19.64 2.59 0.48
CA SER A 145 20.27 3.27 -0.66
C SER A 145 19.69 2.83 -2.00
N GLY A 146 19.62 3.74 -2.97
CA GLY A 146 19.17 3.46 -4.33
C GLY A 146 19.71 4.47 -5.34
N SER A 147 19.20 4.42 -6.57
CA SER A 147 19.60 5.31 -7.65
C SER A 147 18.40 6.10 -8.19
N THR A 148 18.64 7.31 -8.69
CA THR A 148 17.61 8.09 -9.39
C THR A 148 17.05 7.34 -10.60
N SER A 149 17.89 6.57 -11.32
CA SER A 149 17.43 5.70 -12.40
C SER A 149 16.47 4.62 -11.92
N GLY A 150 16.70 4.03 -10.74
CA GLY A 150 15.76 3.07 -10.13
C GLY A 150 14.42 3.72 -9.81
N ALA A 151 14.43 4.92 -9.23
CA ALA A 151 13.20 5.68 -8.98
C ALA A 151 12.42 5.98 -10.28
N LEU A 152 13.11 6.28 -11.38
CA LEU A 152 12.47 6.49 -12.70
C LEU A 152 11.86 5.21 -13.27
N VAL A 153 12.51 4.05 -13.09
CA VAL A 153 11.97 2.74 -13.47
C VAL A 153 10.66 2.48 -12.71
N CYS A 154 10.64 2.71 -11.40
CA CYS A 154 9.42 2.57 -10.60
C CYS A 154 8.31 3.52 -11.07
N LEU A 155 8.63 4.79 -11.34
CA LEU A 155 7.63 5.75 -11.81
C LEU A 155 7.03 5.35 -13.18
N ASP A 156 7.86 4.91 -14.12
CA ASP A 156 7.42 4.44 -15.44
C ASP A 156 6.54 3.19 -15.31
N TYR A 157 6.94 2.24 -14.45
CA TYR A 157 6.16 1.05 -14.13
C TYR A 157 4.78 1.42 -13.56
N ALA A 158 4.73 2.31 -12.57
CA ALA A 158 3.49 2.77 -11.95
C ALA A 158 2.52 3.36 -12.99
N VAL A 159 3.01 4.19 -13.91
CA VAL A 159 2.20 4.80 -14.96
C VAL A 159 1.67 3.75 -15.93
N LYS A 160 2.52 2.82 -16.38
CA LYS A 160 2.15 1.75 -17.33
C LYS A 160 1.08 0.82 -16.76
N HIS A 161 1.17 0.51 -15.47
CA HIS A 161 0.22 -0.35 -14.76
C HIS A 161 -0.95 0.41 -14.12
N GLY A 162 -1.13 1.68 -14.50
CA GLY A 162 -2.34 2.44 -14.25
C GLY A 162 -2.48 3.03 -12.84
N ALA A 163 -1.44 3.00 -12.01
CA ALA A 163 -1.44 3.70 -10.73
C ALA A 163 -1.74 5.18 -10.93
N ARG A 164 -2.67 5.71 -10.14
CA ARG A 164 -3.10 7.13 -10.22
C ARG A 164 -2.47 8.00 -9.14
N ILE A 165 -1.94 7.36 -8.10
CA ILE A 165 -1.35 7.99 -6.93
C ILE A 165 -0.01 7.31 -6.69
N SER A 166 1.03 8.08 -6.38
CA SER A 166 2.30 7.56 -5.89
C SER A 166 2.67 8.18 -4.54
N SER A 167 3.16 7.34 -3.63
CA SER A 167 3.79 7.73 -2.38
C SER A 167 5.30 7.65 -2.55
N ASN A 168 6.01 8.72 -2.18
CA ASN A 168 7.44 8.89 -2.45
C ASN A 168 8.14 9.38 -1.16
N SER A 169 8.71 8.45 -0.40
CA SER A 169 9.29 8.74 0.91
C SER A 169 10.79 8.39 0.93
N TRP A 170 11.64 9.27 0.39
CA TRP A 170 13.09 9.04 0.25
C TRP A 170 13.91 10.34 0.24
#